data_AF-A0A427XMQ3-F1
#
_entry.id   AF-A0A427XMQ3-F1
#
_cell.length_a   1.000
_cell.length_b   1.000
_cell.length_c   1.000
_cell.angle_alpha   90.00
_cell.angle_beta   90.00
_cell.angle_gamma   90.00
#
_symmetry.space_group_name_H-M   'P 1'
#
loop_
_entity.id
_entity.type
_entity.pdbx_description
1 polymer ?
#
loop_
_entity_poly.entity_id
_entity_poly.type
_entity_poly.pdbx_seq_one_letter_code
_entity_poly.pdbx_strand_id
1 'polypeptide(L)'
;MLAKLGLQRCVSLSSSRSATAGRAARLYATASSSGPVSFGLNEEQEAIRELAQSFSRDKIVPVAAEYDRTMAYPWPLIKEAHSLGLLNTHIPEAYGGPELGLLECAMISESLAFGCSGIQTAMEANGLAEAPLIVAASHEIKTKYLGRMTEEPLVASYAVTEPGAGSDVAGVKTKAVKTGDKWVINGTKMWITNSGHANWFFVLAVTDPAAGVKGMTGFVVDADTAGIVLGKKEINMGKL
;
A
#
# COMPACT_ATOMS: atom_id res chain seq x y z
N MET A 1 -5.73 -17.88 12.69
CA MET A 1 -6.94 -17.04 12.71
C MET A 1 -7.66 -17.07 11.34
N LEU A 2 -7.85 -18.26 10.75
CA LEU A 2 -8.58 -18.51 9.49
C LEU A 2 -9.94 -19.22 9.72
N ALA A 3 -10.31 -19.47 10.97
CA ALA A 3 -11.51 -20.24 11.33
C ALA A 3 -12.85 -19.48 11.19
N LYS A 4 -12.85 -18.25 10.63
CA LYS A 4 -14.08 -17.48 10.36
C LYS A 4 -14.44 -17.39 8.87
N LEU A 5 -13.71 -18.04 7.98
CA LEU A 5 -14.09 -18.19 6.57
C LEU A 5 -14.91 -19.48 6.43
N GLY A 6 -16.23 -19.36 6.61
CA GLY A 6 -17.18 -20.46 6.53
C GLY A 6 -17.31 -21.07 5.13
N LEU A 7 -16.43 -22.01 4.79
CA LEU A 7 -16.63 -22.91 3.65
C LEU A 7 -17.31 -24.20 4.12
N GLN A 8 -18.62 -24.28 3.90
CA GLN A 8 -19.43 -25.47 4.15
C GLN A 8 -19.25 -26.46 2.99
N ARG A 9 -18.73 -27.66 3.31
CA ARG A 9 -18.61 -28.81 2.40
C ARG A 9 -19.96 -29.22 1.83
N CYS A 10 -20.07 -29.31 0.50
CA CYS A 10 -20.91 -30.33 -0.14
C CYS A 10 -20.47 -30.51 -1.60
N VAL A 11 -20.03 -31.72 -1.97
CA VAL A 11 -20.45 -32.51 -3.14
C VAL A 11 -19.66 -33.82 -3.12
N SER A 12 -20.36 -34.92 -2.91
CA SER A 12 -19.89 -36.28 -3.19
C SER A 12 -20.01 -36.56 -4.68
N LEU A 13 -18.96 -37.08 -5.34
CA LEU A 13 -19.12 -37.71 -6.65
C LEU A 13 -18.24 -38.96 -6.78
N SER A 14 -18.94 -40.02 -7.20
CA SER A 14 -18.53 -41.40 -7.45
C SER A 14 -17.55 -41.56 -8.62
N SER A 15 -16.83 -42.67 -8.59
CA SER A 15 -15.91 -43.17 -9.62
C SER A 15 -16.52 -43.27 -11.03
N SER A 16 -15.78 -42.85 -12.07
CA SER A 16 -15.10 -43.78 -13.00
C SER A 16 -14.69 -43.12 -14.34
N ARG A 17 -13.59 -43.66 -14.90
CA ARG A 17 -13.08 -43.63 -16.28
C ARG A 17 -12.19 -42.46 -16.76
N SER A 18 -10.89 -42.80 -16.72
CA SER A 18 -9.83 -42.59 -17.72
C SER A 18 -10.18 -41.90 -19.03
N ALA A 19 -9.47 -40.80 -19.30
CA ALA A 19 -8.98 -40.44 -20.63
C ALA A 19 -7.68 -39.62 -20.48
N THR A 20 -6.58 -40.22 -20.92
CA THR A 20 -5.25 -39.59 -21.03
C THR A 20 -5.21 -38.59 -22.18
N ALA A 21 -4.91 -37.34 -21.87
CA ALA A 21 -4.40 -36.36 -22.84
C ALA A 21 -3.38 -35.48 -22.13
N GLY A 22 -2.14 -35.53 -22.63
CA GLY A 22 -0.98 -34.90 -22.03
C GLY A 22 -1.15 -33.39 -21.88
N ARG A 23 -1.11 -32.93 -20.64
CA ARG A 23 -0.75 -31.56 -20.30
C ARG A 23 0.55 -31.68 -19.52
N ALA A 24 1.61 -31.07 -20.02
CA ALA A 24 2.88 -31.00 -19.32
C ALA A 24 2.62 -30.41 -17.93
N ALA A 25 2.58 -31.29 -16.93
CA ALA A 25 2.65 -30.89 -15.55
C ALA A 25 3.99 -30.15 -15.43
N ARG A 26 3.95 -28.82 -15.31
CA ARG A 26 5.06 -28.14 -14.67
C ARG A 26 5.12 -28.76 -13.29
N LEU A 27 6.06 -29.67 -13.12
CA LEU A 27 6.54 -30.15 -11.85
C LEU A 27 7.00 -28.89 -11.10
N TYR A 28 6.09 -28.24 -10.40
CA TYR A 28 6.48 -27.35 -9.32
C TYR A 28 7.25 -28.24 -8.38
N ALA A 29 8.55 -27.95 -8.27
CA ALA A 29 9.50 -28.69 -7.48
C ALA A 29 8.87 -29.00 -6.12
N THR A 30 8.64 -30.28 -5.85
CA THR A 30 8.34 -30.76 -4.50
C THR A 30 9.50 -30.31 -3.63
N ALA A 31 9.22 -29.45 -2.66
CA ALA A 31 10.20 -28.93 -1.74
C ALA A 31 11.01 -30.07 -1.13
N SER A 32 12.28 -30.15 -1.52
CA SER A 32 13.31 -30.85 -0.77
C SER A 32 14.45 -29.86 -0.60
N SER A 33 14.32 -28.98 0.39
CA SER A 33 15.45 -28.20 0.88
C SER A 33 16.14 -29.02 1.97
N SER A 34 16.99 -29.97 1.57
CA SER A 34 17.87 -30.69 2.50
C SER A 34 19.15 -29.90 2.84
N GLY A 35 19.15 -28.58 2.63
CA GLY A 35 20.22 -27.66 2.99
C GLY A 35 19.79 -26.66 4.08
N PRO A 36 20.73 -25.96 4.73
CA PRO A 36 20.46 -25.04 5.84
C PRO A 36 19.69 -23.76 5.42
N VAL A 37 19.44 -23.55 4.13
CA VAL A 37 18.70 -22.41 3.57
C VAL A 37 17.54 -22.95 2.73
N SER A 38 16.34 -22.41 2.95
CA SER A 38 15.14 -22.70 2.16
C SER A 38 14.78 -21.51 1.27
N PHE A 39 14.44 -21.80 0.02
CA PHE A 39 13.85 -20.86 -0.94
C PHE A 39 12.37 -21.14 -1.21
N GLY A 40 11.82 -22.16 -0.56
CA GLY A 40 10.39 -22.49 -0.68
C GLY A 40 9.55 -21.55 0.17
N LEU A 41 8.40 -21.16 -0.37
CA LEU A 41 7.36 -20.48 0.39
C LEU A 41 6.65 -21.48 1.31
N ASN A 42 6.21 -21.01 2.47
CA ASN A 42 5.31 -21.78 3.32
C ASN A 42 3.87 -21.75 2.76
N GLU A 43 2.97 -22.56 3.34
CA GLU A 43 1.59 -22.69 2.84
C GLU A 43 0.79 -21.37 2.90
N GLU A 44 1.02 -20.55 3.91
CA GLU A 44 0.37 -19.24 4.08
C GLU A 44 0.86 -18.24 3.03
N GLN A 45 2.17 -18.19 2.80
CA GLN A 45 2.80 -17.40 1.75
C GLN A 45 2.32 -17.79 0.36
N GLU A 46 2.18 -19.08 0.09
CA GLU A 46 1.60 -19.60 -1.17
C GLU A 46 0.15 -19.16 -1.35
N ALA A 47 -0.67 -19.23 -0.30
CA ALA A 47 -2.06 -18.78 -0.35
C ALA A 47 -2.19 -17.27 -0.61
N ILE A 48 -1.36 -16.45 0.05
CA ILE A 48 -1.31 -14.99 -0.16
C ILE A 48 -0.91 -14.67 -1.61
N ARG A 49 0.13 -15.35 -2.12
CA ARG A 49 0.60 -15.18 -3.49
C ARG A 49 -0.49 -15.53 -4.50
N GLU A 50 -1.14 -16.67 -4.35
CA GLU A 50 -2.21 -17.11 -5.26
C GLU A 50 -3.40 -16.14 -5.25
N LEU A 51 -3.79 -15.63 -4.07
CA LEU A 51 -4.85 -14.63 -3.95
C LEU A 51 -4.49 -13.35 -4.72
N ALA A 52 -3.29 -12.81 -4.49
CA ALA A 52 -2.83 -11.57 -5.14
C ALA A 52 -2.67 -11.75 -6.66
N GLN A 53 -2.15 -12.90 -7.11
CA GLN A 53 -2.03 -13.23 -8.54
C GLN A 53 -3.39 -13.37 -9.21
N SER A 54 -4.35 -14.02 -8.55
CA SER A 54 -5.70 -14.16 -9.06
C SER A 54 -6.42 -12.81 -9.15
N PHE A 55 -6.32 -11.97 -8.11
CA PHE A 55 -6.87 -10.61 -8.17
C PHE A 55 -6.23 -9.78 -9.30
N SER A 56 -4.92 -9.85 -9.46
CA SER A 56 -4.20 -9.15 -10.53
C SER A 56 -4.68 -9.59 -11.92
N ARG A 57 -4.70 -10.90 -12.18
CA ARG A 57 -5.11 -11.49 -13.46
C ARG A 57 -6.57 -11.21 -13.78
N ASP A 58 -7.46 -11.34 -12.80
CA ASP A 58 -8.91 -11.35 -13.05
C ASP A 58 -9.52 -9.95 -12.92
N LYS A 59 -8.88 -9.02 -12.19
CA LYS A 59 -9.41 -7.67 -11.92
C LYS A 59 -8.55 -6.54 -12.46
N ILE A 60 -7.22 -6.62 -12.37
CA ILE A 60 -6.33 -5.51 -12.79
C ILE A 60 -6.03 -5.59 -14.29
N VAL A 61 -5.50 -6.73 -14.77
CA VAL A 61 -5.06 -6.91 -16.17
C VAL A 61 -6.15 -6.51 -17.19
N PRO A 62 -7.44 -6.89 -17.03
CA PRO A 62 -8.46 -6.61 -18.04
C PRO A 62 -8.77 -5.12 -18.23
N VAL A 63 -8.51 -4.28 -17.22
CA VAL A 63 -8.87 -2.86 -17.19
C VAL A 63 -7.67 -1.92 -17.20
N ALA A 64 -6.45 -2.45 -17.04
CA ALA A 64 -5.22 -1.67 -16.92
C ALA A 64 -5.02 -0.66 -18.07
N ALA A 65 -5.22 -1.09 -19.31
CA ALA A 65 -5.06 -0.22 -20.49
C ALA A 65 -6.10 0.89 -20.57
N GLU A 66 -7.31 0.68 -20.03
CA GLU A 66 -8.35 1.71 -20.00
C GLU A 66 -8.06 2.76 -18.93
N TYR A 67 -7.62 2.32 -17.75
CA TYR A 67 -7.18 3.25 -16.71
C TYR A 67 -6.00 4.10 -17.20
N ASP A 68 -5.03 3.51 -17.89
CA ASP A 68 -3.89 4.24 -18.47
C ASP A 68 -4.34 5.35 -19.43
N ARG A 69 -5.26 5.05 -20.36
CA ARG A 69 -5.78 6.03 -21.33
C ARG A 69 -6.63 7.13 -20.70
N THR A 70 -7.48 6.77 -19.75
CA THR A 70 -8.46 7.69 -19.15
C THR A 70 -7.88 8.48 -17.99
N MET A 71 -6.77 8.00 -17.42
CA MET A 71 -6.18 8.50 -16.18
C MET A 71 -7.18 8.52 -15.02
N ALA A 72 -8.20 7.66 -15.04
CA ALA A 72 -9.14 7.54 -13.93
C ALA A 72 -8.44 6.96 -12.69
N TYR A 73 -8.87 7.37 -11.50
CA TYR A 73 -8.36 6.78 -10.26
C TYR A 73 -9.07 5.44 -9.98
N PRO A 74 -8.36 4.34 -9.67
CA PRO A 74 -8.91 2.98 -9.68
C PRO A 74 -9.68 2.64 -8.39
N TRP A 75 -10.60 3.51 -7.95
CA TRP A 75 -11.40 3.31 -6.74
C TRP A 75 -12.11 1.93 -6.66
N PRO A 76 -12.72 1.39 -7.74
CA PRO A 76 -13.32 0.07 -7.68
C PRO A 76 -12.32 -1.02 -7.28
N LEU A 77 -11.09 -0.96 -7.83
CA LEU A 77 -10.04 -1.93 -7.52
C LEU A 77 -9.48 -1.73 -6.11
N ILE A 78 -9.34 -0.48 -5.65
CA ILE A 78 -8.90 -0.18 -4.28
C ILE A 78 -9.88 -0.76 -3.25
N LYS A 79 -11.18 -0.55 -3.46
CA LYS A 79 -12.23 -1.09 -2.57
C LYS A 79 -12.24 -2.61 -2.55
N GLU A 80 -12.10 -3.25 -3.71
CA GLU A 80 -12.05 -4.70 -3.78
C GLU A 80 -10.77 -5.25 -3.14
N ALA A 81 -9.61 -4.66 -3.41
CA ALA A 81 -8.34 -5.05 -2.80
C ALA A 81 -8.36 -4.90 -1.26
N HIS A 82 -8.96 -3.82 -0.74
CA HIS A 82 -9.18 -3.62 0.70
C HIS A 82 -10.01 -4.76 1.29
N SER A 83 -11.15 -5.10 0.66
CA SER A 83 -12.03 -6.17 1.15
C SER A 83 -11.39 -7.57 1.14
N LEU A 84 -10.37 -7.78 0.30
CA LEU A 84 -9.59 -9.01 0.20
C LEU A 84 -8.36 -9.03 1.14
N GLY A 85 -8.08 -7.94 1.86
CA GLY A 85 -6.90 -7.83 2.72
C GLY A 85 -5.58 -7.64 1.94
N LEU A 86 -5.65 -7.11 0.71
CA LEU A 86 -4.49 -6.85 -0.15
C LEU A 86 -3.95 -5.41 -0.03
N LEU A 87 -4.54 -4.58 0.84
CA LEU A 87 -4.08 -3.23 1.17
C LEU A 87 -3.72 -3.13 2.65
N ASN A 88 -2.93 -2.11 2.98
CA ASN A 88 -2.59 -1.74 4.36
C ASN A 88 -1.98 -2.92 5.15
N THR A 89 -1.23 -3.76 4.44
CA THR A 89 -0.82 -5.13 4.83
C THR A 89 0.14 -5.18 6.02
N HIS A 90 0.76 -4.07 6.36
CA HIS A 90 1.77 -3.95 7.40
C HIS A 90 1.22 -3.21 8.64
N ILE A 91 -0.06 -2.80 8.63
CA ILE A 91 -0.70 -2.26 9.83
C ILE A 91 -0.73 -3.36 10.91
N PRO A 92 -0.26 -3.09 12.14
CA PRO A 92 -0.28 -4.07 13.22
C PRO A 92 -1.69 -4.55 13.60
N GLU A 93 -1.80 -5.77 14.11
CA GLU A 93 -3.07 -6.38 14.55
C GLU A 93 -3.75 -5.53 15.63
N ALA A 94 -2.95 -4.88 16.50
CA ALA A 94 -3.43 -3.96 17.54
C ALA A 94 -4.24 -2.77 16.99
N TYR A 95 -4.13 -2.47 15.70
CA TYR A 95 -4.87 -1.42 15.01
C TYR A 95 -5.79 -1.98 13.90
N GLY A 96 -6.10 -3.29 13.96
CA GLY A 96 -7.03 -3.97 13.05
C GLY A 96 -6.43 -4.41 11.71
N GLY A 97 -5.11 -4.29 11.54
CA GLY A 97 -4.43 -4.70 10.31
C GLY A 97 -3.97 -6.17 10.35
N PRO A 98 -3.44 -6.68 9.23
CA PRO A 98 -3.01 -8.07 9.13
C PRO A 98 -1.58 -8.34 9.60
N GLU A 99 -0.79 -7.30 9.93
CA GLU A 99 0.59 -7.41 10.45
C GLU A 99 1.49 -8.37 9.65
N LEU A 100 1.39 -8.32 8.31
CA LEU A 100 2.17 -9.18 7.45
C LEU A 100 3.65 -8.80 7.47
N GLY A 101 4.50 -9.81 7.28
CA GLY A 101 5.93 -9.62 7.08
C GLY A 101 6.24 -8.95 5.74
N LEU A 102 7.49 -8.46 5.62
CA LEU A 102 7.95 -7.78 4.42
C LEU A 102 7.98 -8.70 3.18
N LEU A 103 8.18 -10.00 3.37
CA LEU A 103 8.18 -10.96 2.26
C LEU A 103 6.77 -11.11 1.67
N GLU A 104 5.76 -11.24 2.52
CA GLU A 104 4.35 -11.30 2.12
C GLU A 104 3.93 -10.00 1.42
N CYS A 105 4.31 -8.84 1.98
CA CYS A 105 4.06 -7.55 1.34
C CYS A 105 4.71 -7.47 -0.05
N ALA A 106 5.97 -7.93 -0.19
CA ALA A 106 6.68 -7.94 -1.47
C ALA A 106 5.98 -8.85 -2.50
N MET A 107 5.50 -10.04 -2.09
CA MET A 107 4.79 -10.95 -2.99
C MET A 107 3.44 -10.39 -3.47
N ILE A 108 2.70 -9.72 -2.57
CA ILE A 108 1.47 -9.01 -2.94
C ILE A 108 1.81 -7.90 -3.94
N SER A 109 2.79 -7.05 -3.61
CA SER A 109 3.23 -5.94 -4.45
C SER A 109 3.66 -6.40 -5.85
N GLU A 110 4.48 -7.45 -5.95
CA GLU A 110 4.91 -8.06 -7.21
C GLU A 110 3.73 -8.54 -8.04
N SER A 111 2.78 -9.24 -7.41
CA SER A 111 1.61 -9.79 -8.08
C SER A 111 0.69 -8.70 -8.62
N LEU A 112 0.44 -7.64 -7.85
CA LEU A 112 -0.37 -6.49 -8.29
C LEU A 112 0.33 -5.71 -9.41
N ALA A 113 1.64 -5.49 -9.28
CA ALA A 113 2.45 -4.76 -10.25
C ALA A 113 2.54 -5.48 -11.60
N PHE A 114 2.51 -6.82 -11.62
CA PHE A 114 2.41 -7.62 -12.84
C PHE A 114 1.17 -7.23 -13.68
N GLY A 115 0.05 -6.91 -13.03
CA GLY A 115 -1.16 -6.48 -13.71
C GLY A 115 -1.06 -5.04 -14.20
N CYS A 116 -0.72 -4.11 -13.30
CA CYS A 116 -0.47 -2.72 -13.64
C CYS A 116 0.27 -2.00 -12.50
N SER A 117 1.49 -1.54 -12.77
CA SER A 117 2.29 -0.80 -11.79
C SER A 117 1.72 0.57 -11.43
N GLY A 118 0.88 1.19 -12.28
CA GLY A 118 0.17 2.43 -11.97
C GLY A 118 -0.90 2.22 -10.89
N ILE A 119 -1.74 1.19 -11.07
CA ILE A 119 -2.77 0.80 -10.08
C ILE A 119 -2.11 0.33 -8.79
N GLN A 120 -1.09 -0.52 -8.89
CA GLN A 120 -0.34 -0.97 -7.72
C GLN A 120 0.33 0.20 -6.99
N THR A 121 0.88 1.20 -7.68
CA THR A 121 1.47 2.40 -7.03
C THR A 121 0.42 3.18 -6.23
N ALA A 122 -0.83 3.29 -6.72
CA ALA A 122 -1.92 3.93 -5.98
C ALA A 122 -2.27 3.16 -4.70
N MET A 123 -2.21 1.83 -4.74
CA MET A 123 -2.46 0.93 -3.61
C MET A 123 -1.32 0.97 -2.57
N GLU A 124 -0.07 0.88 -3.03
CA GLU A 124 1.15 0.80 -2.20
C GLU A 124 1.47 2.12 -1.48
N ALA A 125 1.06 3.26 -2.07
CA ALA A 125 1.34 4.57 -1.48
C ALA A 125 0.78 4.75 -0.07
N ASN A 126 -0.24 3.99 0.32
CA ASN A 126 -0.71 3.90 1.71
C ASN A 126 0.41 3.45 2.63
N GLY A 127 1.14 2.38 2.28
CA GLY A 127 2.21 1.87 3.12
C GLY A 127 3.40 2.78 3.25
N LEU A 128 3.66 3.61 2.23
CA LEU A 128 4.66 4.67 2.35
C LEU A 128 4.26 5.73 3.39
N ALA A 129 2.97 6.09 3.46
CA ALA A 129 2.46 7.07 4.42
C ALA A 129 2.31 6.48 5.84
N GLU A 130 1.95 5.20 5.93
CA GLU A 130 1.70 4.46 7.18
C GLU A 130 3.02 4.08 7.89
N ALA A 131 4.08 3.77 7.15
CA ALA A 131 5.34 3.32 7.73
C ALA A 131 5.94 4.27 8.80
N PRO A 132 6.03 5.61 8.59
CA PRO A 132 6.48 6.53 9.64
C PRO A 132 5.62 6.47 10.90
N LEU A 133 4.31 6.29 10.76
CA LEU A 133 3.41 6.17 11.90
C LEU A 133 3.66 4.87 12.64
N ILE A 134 3.74 3.74 11.93
CA ILE A 134 3.98 2.42 12.52
C ILE A 134 5.29 2.41 13.32
N VAL A 135 6.35 3.00 12.76
CA VAL A 135 7.66 3.04 13.41
C VAL A 135 7.70 4.01 14.59
N ALA A 136 7.15 5.23 14.48
CA ALA A 136 7.49 6.32 15.40
C ALA A 136 6.31 7.05 16.06
N ALA A 137 5.06 6.85 15.61
CA ALA A 137 3.94 7.56 16.20
C ALA A 137 3.51 7.01 17.56
N SER A 138 2.82 7.85 18.35
CA SER A 138 2.20 7.46 19.61
C SER A 138 1.04 6.50 19.38
N HIS A 139 0.60 5.83 20.46
CA HIS A 139 -0.53 4.92 20.39
C HIS A 139 -1.81 5.62 19.90
N GLU A 140 -2.07 6.85 20.36
CA GLU A 140 -3.25 7.62 20.00
C GLU A 140 -3.29 7.96 18.50
N ILE A 141 -2.13 8.33 17.93
CA ILE A 141 -2.01 8.61 16.50
C ILE A 141 -2.18 7.31 15.69
N LYS A 142 -1.55 6.21 16.11
CA LYS A 142 -1.69 4.92 15.42
C LYS A 142 -3.13 4.43 15.42
N THR A 143 -3.81 4.48 16.57
CA THR A 143 -5.23 4.10 16.67
C THR A 143 -6.11 4.96 15.76
N LYS A 144 -5.93 6.29 15.75
CA LYS A 144 -6.75 7.20 14.91
C LYS A 144 -6.48 7.03 13.42
N TYR A 145 -5.21 6.95 13.01
CA TYR A 145 -4.83 7.05 11.59
C TYR A 145 -4.67 5.69 10.91
N LEU A 146 -4.17 4.67 11.61
CA LEU A 146 -4.07 3.32 11.04
C LEU A 146 -5.42 2.59 11.16
N GLY A 147 -6.13 2.74 12.28
CA GLY A 147 -7.44 2.12 12.48
C GLY A 147 -8.46 2.49 11.39
N ARG A 148 -8.57 3.78 11.03
CA ARG A 148 -9.49 4.19 9.95
C ARG A 148 -9.16 3.57 8.58
N MET A 149 -7.90 3.20 8.34
CA MET A 149 -7.46 2.58 7.07
C MET A 149 -7.85 1.10 7.02
N THR A 150 -8.04 0.46 8.18
CA THR A 150 -8.50 -0.93 8.26
C THR A 150 -10.02 -1.01 8.25
N GLU A 151 -10.70 0.02 8.77
CA GLU A 151 -12.17 0.12 8.79
C GLU A 151 -12.77 0.43 7.40
N GLU A 152 -12.16 1.34 6.64
CA GLU A 152 -12.68 1.82 5.36
C GLU A 152 -11.59 1.79 4.28
N PRO A 153 -11.94 1.66 2.99
CA PRO A 153 -11.00 1.62 1.86
C PRO A 153 -10.47 3.03 1.53
N LEU A 154 -9.79 3.64 2.50
CA LEU A 154 -9.18 4.96 2.40
C LEU A 154 -7.78 4.88 1.78
N VAL A 155 -7.32 6.02 1.27
CA VAL A 155 -5.94 6.18 0.79
C VAL A 155 -5.23 7.31 1.52
N ALA A 156 -3.91 7.22 1.62
CA ALA A 156 -3.05 8.20 2.28
C ALA A 156 -1.88 8.60 1.37
N SER A 157 -1.20 9.68 1.73
CA SER A 157 -0.12 10.25 0.95
C SER A 157 1.10 10.58 1.80
N TYR A 158 2.29 10.34 1.23
CA TYR A 158 3.58 10.67 1.83
C TYR A 158 4.17 11.92 1.17
N ALA A 159 4.18 13.04 1.89
CA ALA A 159 4.48 14.36 1.38
C ALA A 159 5.85 14.87 1.88
N VAL A 160 6.90 14.52 1.15
CA VAL A 160 8.28 14.92 1.45
C VAL A 160 8.88 15.77 0.35
N THR A 161 8.86 15.26 -0.89
CA THR A 161 9.46 15.90 -2.06
C THR A 161 8.89 17.30 -2.30
N GLU A 162 9.77 18.22 -2.67
CA GLU A 162 9.48 19.60 -3.01
C GLU A 162 10.02 19.92 -4.40
N PRO A 163 9.53 20.99 -5.07
CA PRO A 163 10.05 21.38 -6.39
C PRO A 163 11.58 21.54 -6.43
N GLY A 164 12.19 21.99 -5.32
CA GLY A 164 13.64 22.18 -5.21
C GLY A 164 14.40 21.07 -4.48
N ALA A 165 13.72 20.02 -4.00
CA ALA A 165 14.33 18.98 -3.16
C ALA A 165 13.63 17.61 -3.37
N GLY A 166 14.32 16.70 -4.06
CA GLY A 166 13.90 15.31 -4.28
C GLY A 166 14.90 14.34 -3.67
N SER A 167 16.00 14.07 -4.40
CA SER A 167 17.10 13.22 -3.90
C SER A 167 17.78 13.81 -2.67
N ASP A 168 17.90 15.14 -2.60
CA ASP A 168 18.39 15.86 -1.43
C ASP A 168 17.24 16.19 -0.47
N VAL A 169 16.81 15.19 0.31
CA VAL A 169 15.76 15.37 1.32
C VAL A 169 16.18 16.35 2.42
N ALA A 170 17.48 16.48 2.71
CA ALA A 170 17.98 17.45 3.67
C ALA A 170 17.74 18.91 3.20
N GLY A 171 17.57 19.11 1.89
CA GLY A 171 17.32 20.40 1.26
C GLY A 171 15.90 20.96 1.36
N VAL A 172 14.92 20.19 1.87
CA VAL A 172 13.52 20.62 1.98
C VAL A 172 13.36 21.94 2.76
N LYS A 173 12.40 22.76 2.34
CA LYS A 173 12.17 24.13 2.82
C LYS A 173 10.79 24.35 3.43
N THR A 174 9.85 23.40 3.32
CA THR A 174 8.57 23.47 4.04
C THR A 174 8.84 23.68 5.51
N LYS A 175 8.28 24.74 6.10
CA LYS A 175 8.49 25.13 7.50
C LYS A 175 7.26 24.79 8.32
N ALA A 176 7.48 24.33 9.54
CA ALA A 176 6.45 24.20 10.55
C ALA A 176 6.82 25.07 11.77
N VAL A 177 5.97 26.03 12.11
CA VAL A 177 6.18 26.95 13.24
C VAL A 177 5.14 26.68 14.32
N LYS A 178 5.59 26.45 15.55
CA LYS A 178 4.69 26.23 16.68
C LYS A 178 4.03 27.55 17.09
N THR A 179 2.70 27.56 17.16
CA THR A 179 1.88 28.70 17.60
C THR A 179 0.91 28.19 18.67
N GLY A 180 1.27 28.40 19.95
CA GLY A 180 0.53 27.83 21.08
C GLY A 180 0.60 26.30 21.10
N ASP A 181 -0.57 25.65 21.05
CA ASP A 181 -0.76 24.20 20.99
C ASP A 181 -0.75 23.64 19.56
N LYS A 182 -0.64 24.49 18.54
CA LYS A 182 -0.71 24.11 17.12
C LYS A 182 0.59 24.33 16.38
N TRP A 183 0.69 23.71 15.21
CA TRP A 183 1.76 23.94 14.23
C TRP A 183 1.17 24.57 12.97
N VAL A 184 1.82 25.61 12.46
CA VAL A 184 1.48 26.23 11.18
C VAL A 184 2.51 25.78 10.15
N ILE A 185 2.06 24.99 9.18
CA ILE A 185 2.92 24.44 8.11
C ILE A 185 2.79 25.32 6.87
N ASN A 186 3.92 25.81 6.34
CA ASN A 186 3.98 26.61 5.12
C ASN A 186 5.03 26.03 4.17
N GLY A 187 4.61 25.66 2.96
CA GLY A 187 5.48 25.15 1.91
C GLY A 187 4.68 24.54 0.77
N THR A 188 5.41 23.98 -0.19
CA THR A 188 4.83 23.30 -1.35
C THR A 188 5.50 21.94 -1.50
N LYS A 189 4.69 20.89 -1.55
CA LYS A 189 5.12 19.53 -1.87
C LYS A 189 4.81 19.23 -3.33
N MET A 190 5.59 18.34 -3.95
CA MET A 190 5.51 18.03 -5.39
C MET A 190 5.65 16.53 -5.62
N TRP A 191 4.96 16.02 -6.64
CA TRP A 191 4.97 14.60 -7.02
C TRP A 191 4.38 13.66 -5.95
N ILE A 192 3.33 14.11 -5.25
CA ILE A 192 2.73 13.37 -4.15
C ILE A 192 1.66 12.40 -4.67
N THR A 193 2.01 11.12 -4.74
CA THR A 193 1.08 10.03 -5.07
C THR A 193 -0.15 10.07 -4.15
N ASN A 194 -1.33 9.82 -4.72
CA ASN A 194 -2.64 9.87 -4.04
C ASN A 194 -3.10 11.25 -3.53
N SER A 195 -2.36 12.34 -3.75
CA SER A 195 -2.69 13.63 -3.13
C SER A 195 -4.10 14.15 -3.42
N GLY A 196 -4.65 13.88 -4.61
CA GLY A 196 -6.04 14.21 -4.97
C GLY A 196 -7.13 13.37 -4.30
N HIS A 197 -6.75 12.29 -3.62
CA HIS A 197 -7.65 11.26 -3.08
C HIS A 197 -7.40 10.93 -1.60
N ALA A 198 -6.28 11.39 -1.05
CA ALA A 198 -5.85 11.06 0.29
C ALA A 198 -6.84 11.55 1.36
N ASN A 199 -7.06 10.71 2.37
CA ASN A 199 -7.77 11.07 3.59
C ASN A 199 -6.86 11.82 4.56
N TRP A 200 -5.56 11.52 4.54
CA TRP A 200 -4.55 12.20 5.34
C TRP A 200 -3.17 12.12 4.69
N PHE A 201 -2.28 13.02 5.12
CA PHE A 201 -0.92 13.15 4.65
C PHE A 201 0.06 12.93 5.79
N PHE A 202 1.11 12.14 5.55
CA PHE A 202 2.37 12.33 6.26
C PHE A 202 3.10 13.53 5.63
N VAL A 203 3.55 14.50 6.42
CA VAL A 203 4.25 15.70 5.93
C VAL A 203 5.56 15.86 6.68
N LEU A 204 6.68 15.91 5.95
CA LEU A 204 7.97 16.29 6.53
C LEU A 204 8.20 17.79 6.39
N ALA A 205 8.47 18.47 7.50
CA ALA A 205 8.73 19.91 7.53
C ALA A 205 9.86 20.27 8.50
N VAL A 206 10.56 21.35 8.21
CA VAL A 206 11.63 21.92 9.03
C VAL A 206 11.01 22.71 10.19
N THR A 207 11.33 22.28 11.41
CA THR A 207 10.94 22.94 12.67
C THR A 207 12.10 23.69 13.32
N ASP A 208 13.35 23.25 13.09
CA ASP A 208 14.57 23.92 13.54
C ASP A 208 15.63 23.97 12.42
N PRO A 209 15.75 25.10 11.70
CA PRO A 209 16.74 25.23 10.63
C PRO A 209 18.20 25.09 11.09
N ALA A 210 18.51 25.38 12.36
CA ALA A 210 19.87 25.33 12.88
C ALA A 210 20.34 23.90 13.17
N ALA A 211 19.41 22.97 13.41
CA ALA A 211 19.69 21.57 13.68
C ALA A 211 19.86 20.70 12.41
N GLY A 212 19.82 21.29 11.22
CA GLY A 212 19.94 20.57 9.95
C GLY A 212 18.90 19.45 9.84
N VAL A 213 19.32 18.24 9.46
CA VAL A 213 18.42 17.07 9.33
C VAL A 213 17.71 16.70 10.63
N LYS A 214 18.30 16.99 11.80
CA LYS A 214 17.67 16.72 13.11
C LYS A 214 16.59 17.74 13.45
N GLY A 215 16.53 18.85 12.72
CA GLY A 215 15.52 19.89 12.86
C GLY A 215 14.28 19.68 12.01
N MET A 216 14.09 18.48 11.45
CA MET A 216 12.90 18.11 10.69
C MET A 216 11.94 17.32 11.58
N THR A 217 10.65 17.58 11.43
CA THR A 217 9.57 16.89 12.13
C THR A 217 8.59 16.31 11.12
N GLY A 218 8.17 15.07 11.35
CA GLY A 218 7.08 14.43 10.62
C GLY A 218 5.74 14.76 11.26
N PHE A 219 4.77 15.15 10.45
CA PHE A 219 3.42 15.48 10.85
C PHE A 219 2.42 14.54 10.18
N VAL A 220 1.31 14.28 10.85
CA VAL A 220 0.13 13.68 10.21
C VAL A 220 -0.93 14.76 10.10
N VAL A 221 -1.43 15.00 8.89
CA VAL A 221 -2.33 16.12 8.58
C VAL A 221 -3.57 15.55 7.90
N ASP A 222 -4.76 15.77 8.48
CA ASP A 222 -6.03 15.38 7.85
C ASP A 222 -6.23 16.20 6.54
N ALA A 223 -6.68 15.55 5.47
CA ALA A 223 -6.68 16.16 4.13
C ALA A 223 -7.65 17.34 3.96
N ASP A 224 -8.63 17.46 4.85
CA ASP A 224 -9.61 18.55 4.92
C ASP A 224 -9.14 19.73 5.81
N THR A 225 -7.91 19.68 6.33
CA THR A 225 -7.33 20.77 7.12
C THR A 225 -7.29 22.06 6.28
N ALA A 226 -7.92 23.12 6.79
CA ALA A 226 -7.93 24.43 6.15
C ALA A 226 -6.51 24.94 5.84
N GLY A 227 -6.31 25.41 4.62
CA GLY A 227 -5.01 25.88 4.10
C GLY A 227 -4.31 24.89 3.17
N ILE A 228 -4.74 23.63 3.13
CA ILE A 228 -4.30 22.68 2.09
C ILE A 228 -4.92 23.10 0.75
N VAL A 229 -4.07 23.29 -0.26
CA VAL A 229 -4.48 23.56 -1.64
C VAL A 229 -3.86 22.50 -2.53
N LEU A 230 -4.70 21.69 -3.17
CA LEU A 230 -4.27 20.66 -4.10
C LEU A 230 -3.96 21.28 -5.47
N GLY A 231 -2.83 20.88 -6.05
CA GLY A 231 -2.46 21.22 -7.41
C GLY A 231 -3.32 20.49 -8.44
N LYS A 232 -3.11 20.81 -9.72
CA LYS A 232 -3.68 20.02 -10.81
C LYS A 232 -3.09 18.60 -10.80
N LYS A 233 -3.84 17.65 -11.37
CA LYS A 233 -3.28 16.35 -11.73
C LYS A 233 -2.17 16.54 -12.77
N GLU A 234 -0.98 16.03 -12.49
CA GLU A 234 0.14 16.06 -13.44
C GLU A 234 0.01 14.95 -14.49
N ILE A 235 0.36 15.27 -15.73
CA ILE A 235 0.34 14.32 -16.86
C ILE A 235 1.77 13.85 -17.08
N ASN A 236 2.04 12.59 -16.73
CA ASN A 236 3.36 11.97 -16.80
C ASN A 236 3.48 11.06 -18.03
N MET A 237 4.68 10.56 -18.30
CA MET A 237 4.92 9.55 -19.37
C MET A 237 4.14 8.24 -19.11
N GLY A 238 3.92 7.91 -17.84
CA GLY A 238 3.16 6.75 -17.37
C GLY A 238 2.94 6.84 -15.86
N LYS A 239 2.29 5.82 -15.29
CA LYS A 239 1.67 5.84 -13.94
C LYS A 239 0.50 6.83 -13.89
N LEU A 240 -0.64 6.32 -13.42
CA LEU A 240 -1.95 6.98 -13.43
C LEU A 240 -1.94 8.36 -12.78
#